data_AF-A0A1V5EDC9-F1
#
_entry.id   AF-A0A1V5EDC9-F1
#
_cell.length_a   1.000
_cell.length_b   1.000
_cell.length_c   1.000
_cell.angle_alpha   90.00
_cell.angle_beta   90.00
_cell.angle_gamma   90.00
#
_symmetry.space_group_name_H-M   'P 1'
#
loop_
_entity.id
_entity.type
_entity.pdbx_description
1 polymer ?
#
loop_
_entity_poly.entity_id
_entity_poly.type
_entity_poly.pdbx_seq_one_letter_code
_entity_poly.pdbx_strand_id
1 'polypeptide(L)' 'MTFNKWFAGLISAAVSGGATTAVAVFAVPDLLYAPGGWQKLGIMFAGGAAIGVLNYLKQSPLVDVQK' A
#
# COMPACT_ATOMS: atom_id res chain seq x y z
N MET A 1 -10.51 -12.47 15.06
CA MET A 1 -10.87 -11.82 13.77
C MET A 1 -10.91 -12.91 12.70
N THR A 2 -11.92 -12.98 11.82
CA THR A 2 -11.92 -13.99 10.74
C THR A 2 -10.84 -13.66 9.70
N PHE A 3 -10.24 -14.67 9.07
CA PHE A 3 -9.19 -14.48 8.05
C PHE A 3 -9.64 -13.51 6.94
N ASN A 4 -10.89 -13.60 6.48
CA ASN A 4 -11.43 -12.70 5.45
C ASN A 4 -11.42 -11.23 5.89
N LYS A 5 -11.78 -10.94 7.16
CA LYS A 5 -11.76 -9.56 7.68
C LYS A 5 -10.33 -9.07 7.89
N TRP A 6 -9.43 -9.95 8.33
CA TRP A 6 -8.01 -9.63 8.48
C TRP A 6 -7.33 -9.34 7.14
N PHE A 7 -7.61 -10.16 6.13
CA PHE A 7 -7.06 -10.01 4.78
C PHE A 7 -7.62 -8.75 4.10
N ALA A 8 -8.91 -8.44 4.26
CA ALA A 8 -9.48 -7.17 3.81
C ALA A 8 -8.77 -5.97 4.46
N GLY A 9 -8.44 -6.03 5.76
CA GLY A 9 -7.66 -4.99 6.44
C GLY A 9 -6.23 -4.87 5.89
N LEU A 10 -5.57 -5.99 5.58
CA LEU A 10 -4.24 -6.02 4.97
C LEU A 10 -4.23 -5.33 3.59
N ILE A 11 -5.22 -5.65 2.74
CA ILE A 11 -5.37 -5.04 1.41
C ILE A 11 -5.69 -3.56 1.55
N SER A 12 -6.59 -3.18 2.46
CA SER A 12 -6.90 -1.78 2.75
C SER A 12 -5.65 -1.01 3.18
N ALA A 13 -4.79 -1.60 4.00
CA ALA A 13 -3.55 -0.98 4.45
C ALA A 13 -2.51 -0.86 3.31
N ALA A 14 -2.41 -1.87 2.44
CA ALA A 14 -1.56 -1.80 1.24
C ALA A 14 -2.00 -0.67 0.30
N VAL A 15 -3.30 -0.57 0.02
CA VAL A 15 -3.86 0.48 -0.84
C VAL A 15 -3.67 1.86 -0.20
N SER A 16 -3.92 1.99 1.10
CA SER A 16 -3.74 3.26 1.83
C SER A 16 -2.28 3.70 1.85
N GLY A 17 -1.34 2.77 2.05
CA GLY A 17 0.09 3.04 1.99
C GLY A 17 0.54 3.47 0.59
N GLY A 18 0.05 2.78 -0.44
CA GLY A 18 0.33 3.11 -1.84
C GLY A 18 -0.35 4.39 -2.34
N ALA A 19 -1.42 4.85 -1.71
CA ALA A 19 -2.16 6.07 -2.11
C ALA A 19 -1.30 7.35 -2.07
N THR A 20 -0.23 7.37 -1.28
CA THR A 20 0.79 8.44 -1.27
C THR A 20 1.39 8.71 -2.65
N THR A 21 1.38 7.71 -3.53
CA THR A 21 1.81 7.83 -4.93
C THR A 21 0.90 8.74 -5.75
N ALA A 22 -0.41 8.75 -5.48
CA ALA A 22 -1.33 9.65 -6.16
C ALA A 22 -0.99 11.12 -5.81
N VAL A 23 -0.61 11.38 -4.56
CA VAL A 23 -0.14 12.71 -4.13
C VAL A 23 1.14 13.11 -4.86
N ALA A 24 2.06 12.17 -5.08
CA ALA A 24 3.28 12.41 -5.84
C ALA A 24 3.00 12.80 -7.30
N VAL A 25 1.97 12.22 -7.91
CA VAL A 25 1.50 12.60 -9.26
C VAL A 25 0.94 14.02 -9.28
N PHE A 26 0.18 14.43 -8.26
CA PHE A 26 -0.32 15.81 -8.16
C PHE A 26 0.79 16.83 -7.91
N ALA A 27 1.81 16.48 -7.13
CA ALA A 27 2.94 17.36 -6.83
C ALA A 27 3.93 17.48 -8.00
N VAL A 28 4.10 16.40 -8.78
CA VAL A 28 5.01 16.33 -9.92
C VAL A 28 4.31 15.64 -11.09
N PRO A 29 3.44 16.37 -11.83
CA PRO A 29 2.69 15.80 -12.96
C PRO A 29 3.58 15.31 -14.10
N ASP A 30 4.81 15.82 -14.19
CA ASP A 30 5.83 15.34 -15.13
C ASP A 30 6.15 13.85 -14.96
N LEU A 31 5.87 13.25 -13.80
CA LEU A 31 6.01 11.80 -13.57
C LEU A 31 5.06 10.96 -14.44
N LEU A 32 4.00 11.54 -15.03
CA LEU A 32 3.11 10.83 -15.96
C LEU A 32 3.63 10.84 -17.40
N TYR A 33 4.41 11.86 -17.77
CA TYR A 33 4.82 12.13 -19.14
C TYR A 33 6.31 11.88 -19.38
N ALA A 34 7.12 11.82 -18.32
CA ALA A 34 8.53 11.52 -18.40
C ALA A 34 8.80 10.05 -18.75
N PRO A 35 9.83 9.76 -19.57
CA PRO A 35 10.29 8.40 -19.81
C PRO A 35 10.61 7.69 -18.48
N GLY A 36 9.95 6.56 -18.22
CA GLY A 36 10.10 5.80 -16.96
C GLY A 36 9.37 6.39 -15.75
N GLY A 37 8.58 7.46 -15.92
CA GLY A 37 7.82 8.08 -14.84
C GLY A 37 6.78 7.13 -14.20
N TRP A 38 6.06 6.36 -15.03
CA TRP A 38 5.16 5.29 -14.58
C TRP A 38 5.88 4.20 -13.76
N GLN A 39 7.13 3.88 -14.10
CA GLN A 39 7.92 2.92 -13.34
C GLN A 39 8.31 3.48 -11.96
N LYS A 40 8.68 4.78 -11.88
CA LYS A 40 8.93 5.45 -10.61
C LYS A 40 7.67 5.50 -9.74
N LEU A 41 6.52 5.81 -10.32
CA LEU A 41 5.24 5.76 -9.62
C LEU A 41 4.92 4.35 -9.13
N GLY A 42 5.14 3.32 -9.95
CA GLY A 42 4.98 1.93 -9.55
C GLY A 42 5.87 1.55 -8.35
N ILE A 43 7.13 2.00 -8.35
CA ILE A 43 8.07 1.78 -7.24
C ILE A 43 7.62 2.53 -5.97
N MET A 44 7.18 3.78 -6.10
CA MET A 44 6.64 4.56 -4.99
C MET A 44 5.38 3.92 -4.39
N PHE A 45 4.49 3.42 -5.24
CA PHE A 45 3.30 2.69 -4.83
C PHE A 45 3.66 1.40 -4.10
N ALA A 46 4.56 0.60 -4.67
CA ALA A 46 5.01 -0.64 -4.05
C ALA A 46 5.70 -0.39 -2.70
N GLY A 47 6.53 0.64 -2.59
CA GLY A 47 7.17 1.04 -1.34
C GLY A 47 6.16 1.49 -0.29
N GLY A 48 5.22 2.36 -0.67
CA GLY A 48 4.14 2.81 0.21
C GLY A 48 3.23 1.67 0.66
N ALA A 49 2.86 0.78 -0.26
CA ALA A 49 2.05 -0.40 0.04
C ALA A 49 2.76 -1.36 0.99
N ALA A 50 4.06 -1.61 0.79
CA ALA A 50 4.86 -2.42 1.70
C ALA A 50 4.92 -1.83 3.11
N ILE A 51 5.09 -0.50 3.24
CA ILE A 51 5.07 0.19 4.54
C ILE A 51 3.68 0.08 5.19
N GLY A 52 2.62 0.29 4.42
CA GLY A 52 1.23 0.15 4.90
C GLY A 52 0.93 -1.26 5.41
N VAL A 53 1.35 -2.27 4.65
CA VAL A 53 1.27 -3.69 5.05
C VAL A 53 2.09 -3.95 6.31
N LEU A 54 3.34 -3.49 6.39
CA LEU A 54 4.19 -3.69 7.56
C LEU A 54 3.60 -3.04 8.81
N ASN A 55 3.05 -1.84 8.70
CA ASN A 55 2.38 -1.18 9.82
C ASN A 55 1.11 -1.92 10.24
N TYR A 56 0.32 -2.39 9.28
CA TYR A 56 -0.84 -3.22 9.58
C TYR A 56 -0.46 -4.53 10.26
N LEU A 57 0.61 -5.20 9.81
CA LEU A 57 1.10 -6.43 10.44
C LEU A 57 1.65 -6.18 11.85
N LYS A 58 2.23 -5.02 12.13
CA LYS A 58 2.70 -4.63 13.47
C LYS A 58 1.55 -4.30 14.44
N GLN A 59 0.45 -3.77 13.92
CA GLN A 59 -0.70 -3.31 14.73
C GLN A 59 -1.83 -4.35 14.80
N SER A 60 -1.92 -5.23 13.81
CA SER A 60 -3.00 -6.20 13.72
C SER A 60 -2.78 -7.32 14.74
N PRO A 61 -3.80 -7.69 15.53
CA PRO A 61 -3.76 -8.94 16.28
C PRO A 61 -3.54 -10.11 15.31
N LEU A 62 -2.69 -11.07 15.72
CA LEU A 62 -2.50 -12.31 14.99
C LEU A 62 -3.89 -12.92 14.73
N VAL A 63 -4.16 -13.32 13.48
CA VAL A 63 -5.39 -14.04 13.16
C VAL A 63 -5.45 -15.22 14.11
N ASP A 64 -6.48 -15.29 14.96
CA ASP A 64 -6.79 -16.53 15.68
C ASP A 64 -6.96 -17.60 14.60
N VAL A 65 -5.90 -18.38 14.41
CA VAL A 65 -5.95 -19.62 13.66
C VAL A 65 -6.84 -20.49 14.53
N GLN A 66 -8.14 -20.45 14.28
CA GLN A 66 -9.08 -21.34 14.93
C GLN A 66 -8.55 -22.76 14.71
N LYS A 67 -8.13 -23.39 15.81
CA LYS A 67 -7.81 -24.82 15.87
C LYS A 67 -9.04 -25.63 15.53
#